data_AF-A0A3S1AWE2-F1
#
_entry.id   AF-A0A3S1AWE2-F1
#
_cell.length_a   1.000
_cell.length_b   1.000
_cell.length_c   1.000
_cell.angle_alpha   90.00
_cell.angle_beta   90.00
_cell.angle_gamma   90.00
#
_symmetry.space_group_name_H-M   'P 1'
#
loop_
_entity.id
_entity.type
_entity.pdbx_description
1 polymer ?
#
loop_
_entity_poly.entity_id
_entity_poly.type
_entity_poly.pdbx_seq_one_letter_code
_entity_poly.pdbx_strand_id
1 'polypeptide(L)'
;VNAILPTDIKVISIREVASDFNSRFTAINRTYNYVIYNAPISSPIFAELSLWERRALNIDKMNEAAKYLIGENDFTSFRSSQCQSRTPYRSIYRAEFKKYGNFIIFEINGNAFLHHMIRNIIGSFLKVGLSQKKPIWIQQLLD
;
A
#
# COMPACT_ATOMS: atom_id res chain seq x y z
N VAL A 1 25.54 -17.47 3.07
CA VAL A 1 24.09 -17.51 2.78
C VAL A 1 23.77 -17.08 1.35
N ASN A 2 24.13 -15.87 0.90
CA ASN A 2 23.77 -15.40 -0.46
C ASN A 2 24.29 -16.26 -1.62
N ALA A 3 25.41 -16.98 -1.44
CA ALA A 3 25.98 -17.87 -2.46
C ALA A 3 25.10 -19.08 -2.82
N ILE A 4 24.14 -19.47 -1.97
CA ILE A 4 23.27 -20.64 -2.18
C ILE A 4 21.80 -20.28 -2.42
N LEU A 5 21.45 -18.98 -2.39
CA LEU A 5 20.08 -18.53 -2.61
C LEU A 5 19.78 -18.35 -4.10
N PRO A 6 18.51 -18.53 -4.52
CA PRO A 6 18.05 -18.13 -5.85
C PRO A 6 18.42 -16.68 -6.20
N THR A 7 18.42 -16.35 -7.49
CA THR A 7 18.88 -15.04 -7.97
C THR A 7 18.03 -13.87 -7.48
N ASP A 8 16.76 -14.09 -7.19
CA ASP A 8 15.75 -13.12 -6.77
C ASP A 8 15.61 -12.97 -5.24
N ILE A 9 16.34 -13.75 -4.44
CA ILE A 9 16.34 -13.67 -2.97
C ILE A 9 17.75 -13.40 -2.47
N LYS A 10 17.90 -12.38 -1.60
CA LYS A 10 19.17 -12.00 -0.99
C LYS A 10 18.99 -11.60 0.48
N VAL A 11 19.93 -12.02 1.33
CA VAL A 11 20.11 -11.53 2.69
C VAL A 11 20.84 -10.19 2.63
N ILE A 12 20.18 -9.15 3.12
CA ILE A 12 20.69 -7.77 3.15
C ILE A 12 21.45 -7.44 4.44
N SER A 13 21.11 -8.11 5.54
CA SER A 13 21.73 -7.90 6.84
C SER A 13 21.47 -9.10 7.76
N ILE A 14 22.34 -9.24 8.76
CA ILE A 14 22.22 -10.24 9.83
C ILE A 14 22.48 -9.51 11.15
N ARG A 15 21.67 -9.79 12.16
CA ARG A 15 21.79 -9.17 13.48
C ARG A 15 21.43 -10.19 14.56
N GLU A 16 22.21 -10.20 15.64
CA GLU A 16 21.88 -10.94 16.84
C GLU A 16 20.75 -10.26 17.61
N VAL A 17 19.79 -11.02 18.10
CA VAL A 17 18.57 -10.55 18.76
C VAL A 17 18.36 -11.30 20.06
N ALA A 18 17.53 -10.74 20.95
CA ALA A 18 17.14 -11.41 22.19
C ALA A 18 16.42 -12.73 21.91
N SER A 19 16.50 -13.68 22.84
CA SER A 19 15.95 -15.04 22.71
C SER A 19 14.42 -15.08 22.56
N ASP A 20 13.73 -14.04 23.00
CA ASP A 20 12.28 -13.88 22.94
C ASP A 20 11.79 -13.14 21.67
N PHE A 21 12.70 -12.74 20.78
CA PHE A 21 12.34 -12.05 19.54
C PHE A 21 11.50 -12.94 18.61
N ASN A 22 10.47 -12.35 18.00
CA ASN A 22 9.68 -12.99 16.96
C ASN A 22 9.36 -12.02 15.81
N SER A 23 9.86 -12.29 14.61
CA SER A 23 9.73 -11.42 13.43
C SER A 23 8.30 -11.01 13.08
N ARG A 24 7.28 -11.79 13.50
CA ARG A 24 5.87 -11.47 13.29
C ARG A 24 5.25 -10.77 14.48
N PHE A 25 5.41 -11.33 15.69
CA PHE A 25 4.66 -10.91 16.88
C PHE A 25 5.28 -9.70 17.58
N THR A 26 6.60 -9.51 17.49
CA THR A 26 7.27 -8.32 18.05
C THR A 26 7.29 -7.14 17.08
N ALA A 27 6.80 -7.31 15.84
CA ALA A 27 6.74 -6.24 14.85
C ALA A 27 5.65 -5.21 15.20
N ILE A 28 6.05 -3.95 15.36
CA ILE A 28 5.20 -2.84 15.80
C ILE A 28 4.33 -2.29 14.65
N ASN A 29 4.93 -2.17 13.46
CA ASN A 29 4.24 -1.69 12.27
C ASN A 29 4.88 -2.27 11.01
N ARG A 30 4.19 -2.12 9.87
CA ARG A 30 4.72 -2.45 8.55
C ARG A 30 4.54 -1.26 7.63
N THR A 31 5.49 -1.02 6.75
CA THR A 31 5.40 -0.02 5.68
C THR A 31 5.37 -0.72 4.33
N TYR A 32 4.46 -0.30 3.47
CA TYR A 32 4.39 -0.73 2.08
C TYR A 32 4.52 0.47 1.16
N ASN A 33 5.22 0.26 0.05
CA ASN A 33 5.27 1.20 -1.07
C ASN A 33 4.59 0.54 -2.26
N TYR A 34 3.47 1.10 -2.70
CA TYR A 34 2.82 0.69 -3.94
C TYR A 34 3.28 1.59 -5.08
N VAL A 35 3.85 0.99 -6.12
CA VAL A 35 4.46 1.73 -7.24
C VAL A 35 3.49 1.74 -8.42
N ILE A 36 3.15 2.95 -8.87
CA ILE A 36 2.34 3.20 -10.07
C ILE A 36 3.24 3.89 -11.10
N TYR A 37 3.38 3.31 -12.28
CA TYR A 37 3.97 3.97 -13.43
C TYR A 37 2.87 4.72 -14.20
N ASN A 38 2.85 6.04 -14.09
CA ASN A 38 1.83 6.91 -14.67
C ASN A 38 2.34 7.62 -15.93
N ALA A 39 2.17 6.98 -17.09
CA ALA A 39 2.63 7.50 -18.38
C ALA A 39 1.74 6.99 -19.53
N PRO A 40 1.64 7.71 -20.66
CA PRO A 40 0.82 7.32 -21.81
C PRO A 40 1.17 5.96 -22.44
N ILE A 41 2.42 5.51 -22.28
CA ILE A 41 2.95 4.26 -22.81
C ILE A 41 3.55 3.49 -21.63
N SER A 42 3.33 2.18 -21.58
CA SER A 42 3.90 1.30 -20.54
C SER A 42 5.42 1.17 -20.68
N SER A 43 6.10 0.86 -19.58
CA SER A 43 7.53 0.53 -19.62
C SER A 43 7.72 -0.99 -19.60
N PRO A 44 8.45 -1.58 -20.57
CA PRO A 44 8.76 -3.01 -20.54
C PRO A 44 9.66 -3.39 -19.35
N ILE A 45 10.46 -2.44 -18.83
CA ILE A 45 11.38 -2.66 -17.71
C ILE A 45 10.61 -2.84 -16.39
N PHE A 46 9.48 -2.14 -16.23
CA PHE A 46 8.72 -2.11 -14.97
C PHE A 46 7.37 -2.84 -15.04
N ALA A 47 7.14 -3.63 -16.10
CA ALA A 47 5.86 -4.29 -16.37
C ALA A 47 5.41 -5.20 -15.21
N GLU A 48 6.36 -5.92 -14.60
CA GLU A 48 6.11 -6.83 -13.46
C GLU A 48 6.36 -6.17 -12.09
N LEU A 49 6.80 -4.92 -12.07
CA LEU A 49 7.25 -4.22 -10.85
C LEU A 49 6.35 -3.04 -10.45
N SER A 50 5.41 -2.65 -11.32
CA SER A 50 4.56 -1.49 -11.10
C SER A 50 3.19 -1.66 -11.73
N LEU A 51 2.19 -0.99 -11.16
CA LEU A 51 0.91 -0.80 -11.83
C LEU A 51 1.08 0.27 -12.92
N TRP A 52 0.83 -0.07 -14.17
CA TRP A 52 0.74 0.94 -15.23
C TRP A 52 -0.64 1.60 -15.26
N GLU A 53 -0.68 2.93 -15.23
CA GLU A 53 -1.88 3.71 -15.51
C GLU A 53 -1.58 4.77 -16.57
N ARG A 54 -2.32 4.70 -17.68
CA ARG A 54 -2.12 5.56 -18.85
C ARG A 54 -2.60 7.00 -18.62
N ARG A 55 -3.69 7.14 -17.87
CA ARG A 55 -4.40 8.41 -17.68
C ARG A 55 -3.74 9.21 -16.57
N ALA A 56 -3.61 10.52 -16.74
CA ALA A 56 -3.02 11.38 -15.71
C ALA A 56 -3.83 11.30 -14.41
N LEU A 57 -3.15 11.05 -13.29
CA LEU A 57 -3.74 10.99 -11.97
C LEU A 57 -3.56 12.31 -11.22
N ASN A 58 -4.61 12.82 -10.60
CA ASN A 58 -4.57 13.97 -9.71
C ASN A 58 -4.10 13.55 -8.31
N ILE A 59 -2.82 13.75 -8.03
CA ILE A 59 -2.16 13.33 -6.79
C ILE A 59 -2.64 14.15 -5.59
N ASP A 60 -2.97 15.42 -5.77
CA ASP A 60 -3.46 16.27 -4.67
C ASP A 60 -4.80 15.76 -4.15
N LYS A 61 -5.73 15.40 -5.04
CA LYS A 61 -7.01 14.75 -4.67
C LYS A 61 -6.79 13.39 -4.02
N MET A 62 -5.82 12.61 -4.50
CA MET A 62 -5.48 11.33 -3.88
C MET A 62 -4.92 11.54 -2.47
N ASN A 63 -4.06 12.52 -2.25
CA ASN A 63 -3.53 12.87 -0.93
C ASN A 63 -4.59 13.46 0.00
N GLU A 64 -5.54 14.24 -0.52
CA GLU A 64 -6.72 14.67 0.23
C GLU A 64 -7.50 13.46 0.75
N ALA A 65 -7.73 12.46 -0.11
CA ALA A 65 -8.43 11.24 0.26
C ALA A 65 -7.63 10.34 1.22
N ALA A 66 -6.29 10.33 1.11
CA ALA A 66 -5.41 9.53 1.96
C ALA A 66 -5.51 9.91 3.44
N LYS A 67 -5.81 11.18 3.73
CA LYS A 67 -6.01 11.67 5.11
C LYS A 67 -7.10 10.91 5.85
N TYR A 68 -8.15 10.47 5.16
CA TYR A 68 -9.25 9.71 5.78
C TYR A 68 -8.83 8.32 6.23
N LEU A 69 -7.74 7.76 5.69
CA LEU A 69 -7.26 6.45 6.10
C LEU A 69 -6.55 6.48 7.46
N ILE A 70 -5.99 7.64 7.85
CA ILE A 70 -5.15 7.81 9.04
C ILE A 70 -6.00 7.65 10.31
N GLY A 71 -5.44 6.97 11.31
CA GLY A 71 -6.12 6.62 12.55
C GLY A 71 -6.62 5.18 12.55
N GLU A 72 -7.44 4.85 13.54
CA GLU A 72 -8.10 3.55 13.64
C GLU A 72 -9.46 3.59 12.92
N ASN A 73 -9.62 2.74 11.91
CA ASN A 73 -10.82 2.69 11.09
C ASN A 73 -11.25 1.23 10.82
N ASP A 74 -12.52 1.03 10.48
CA ASP A 74 -13.02 -0.24 9.95
C ASP A 74 -12.67 -0.36 8.45
N PHE A 75 -11.85 -1.36 8.10
CA PHE A 75 -11.44 -1.59 6.71
C PHE A 75 -12.24 -2.71 6.02
N THR A 76 -13.48 -2.97 6.45
CA THR A 76 -14.34 -4.01 5.86
C THR A 76 -14.51 -3.85 4.36
N SER A 77 -14.76 -2.64 3.85
CA SER A 77 -14.87 -2.38 2.40
C SER A 77 -13.59 -2.63 1.62
N PHE A 78 -12.44 -2.68 2.30
CA PHE A 78 -11.14 -2.96 1.71
C PHE A 78 -10.65 -4.39 2.00
N ARG A 79 -11.48 -5.24 2.59
CA ARG A 79 -11.13 -6.60 3.00
C ARG A 79 -11.50 -7.63 1.92
N SER A 80 -10.60 -8.55 1.62
CA SER A 80 -10.96 -9.75 0.83
C SER A 80 -11.93 -10.66 1.60
N SER A 81 -12.88 -11.29 0.91
CA SER A 81 -13.79 -12.30 1.48
C SER A 81 -13.06 -13.49 2.13
N GLN A 82 -11.84 -13.79 1.67
CA GLN A 82 -11.00 -14.87 2.21
C GLN A 82 -10.16 -14.43 3.43
N CYS A 83 -10.31 -13.19 3.91
CA CYS A 83 -9.52 -12.70 5.02
C CYS A 83 -9.90 -13.41 6.32
N GLN A 84 -8.92 -14.03 6.98
CA GLN A 84 -9.09 -14.79 8.23
C GLN A 84 -8.98 -13.93 9.51
N SER A 85 -8.75 -12.61 9.37
CA SER A 85 -8.66 -11.71 10.52
C SER A 85 -9.99 -11.66 11.29
N ARG A 86 -9.93 -11.77 12.61
CA ARG A 86 -11.13 -11.68 13.47
C ARG A 86 -11.76 -10.29 13.49
N THR A 87 -10.93 -9.24 13.34
CA THR A 87 -11.38 -7.84 13.29
C THR A 87 -10.97 -7.17 11.98
N PRO A 88 -11.83 -6.33 11.38
CA PRO A 88 -11.48 -5.48 10.24
C PRO A 88 -10.79 -4.16 10.66
N TYR A 89 -10.73 -3.84 11.95
CA TYR A 89 -10.15 -2.58 12.43
C TYR A 89 -8.64 -2.58 12.30
N ARG A 90 -8.07 -1.52 11.71
CA ARG A 90 -6.62 -1.31 11.61
C ARG A 90 -6.28 0.14 11.88
N SER A 91 -5.06 0.34 12.38
CA SER A 91 -4.53 1.67 12.68
C SER A 91 -3.49 2.02 11.62
N ILE A 92 -3.78 3.04 10.81
CA ILE A 92 -2.85 3.60 9.82
C ILE A 92 -2.21 4.84 10.42
N TYR A 93 -0.88 4.86 10.41
CA TYR A 93 -0.08 5.96 10.95
C TYR A 93 0.35 6.94 9.86
N ARG A 94 0.49 6.46 8.62
CA ARG A 94 0.83 7.30 7.45
C ARG A 94 0.19 6.73 6.19
N ALA A 95 -0.33 7.60 5.33
CA ALA A 95 -0.78 7.29 3.99
C ALA A 95 -0.50 8.49 3.08
N GLU A 96 0.35 8.34 2.06
CA GLU A 96 0.81 9.47 1.24
C GLU A 96 1.21 9.02 -0.17
N PHE A 97 0.81 9.78 -1.19
CA PHE A 97 1.26 9.65 -2.56
C PHE A 97 2.35 10.67 -2.88
N LYS A 98 3.48 10.20 -3.43
CA LYS A 98 4.59 11.04 -3.88
C LYS A 98 4.89 10.78 -5.35
N LYS A 99 5.15 11.84 -6.11
CA LYS A 99 5.51 11.76 -7.54
C LYS A 99 7.01 11.87 -7.74
N TYR A 100 7.57 10.98 -8.54
CA TYR A 100 8.97 10.98 -8.98
C TYR A 100 9.02 10.74 -10.50
N GLY A 101 9.02 11.83 -11.28
CA GLY A 101 8.88 11.74 -12.74
C GLY A 101 7.57 11.03 -13.13
N ASN A 102 7.69 9.90 -13.84
CA ASN A 102 6.54 9.07 -14.24
C ASN A 102 6.08 8.11 -13.14
N PHE A 103 6.76 8.03 -12.00
CA PHE A 103 6.36 7.15 -10.90
C PHE A 103 5.51 7.91 -9.89
N ILE A 104 4.49 7.23 -9.38
CA ILE A 104 3.71 7.64 -8.23
C ILE A 104 3.86 6.52 -7.19
N ILE A 105 4.36 6.86 -6.01
CA ILE A 105 4.58 5.91 -4.93
C ILE A 105 3.56 6.22 -3.84
N PHE A 106 2.72 5.24 -3.50
CA PHE A 106 1.87 5.29 -2.33
C PHE A 106 2.58 4.61 -1.16
N GLU A 107 3.02 5.41 -0.19
CA GLU A 107 3.57 4.92 1.07
C GLU A 107 2.43 4.80 2.08
N ILE A 108 2.28 3.61 2.66
CA ILE A 108 1.32 3.36 3.75
C ILE A 108 2.00 2.61 4.90
N ASN A 109 1.86 3.14 6.11
CA ASN A 109 2.39 2.56 7.34
C ASN A 109 1.25 2.36 8.35
N GLY A 110 1.23 1.20 8.99
CA GLY A 110 0.20 0.86 9.98
C GLY A 110 0.59 -0.34 10.84
N ASN A 111 -0.21 -0.62 11.87
CA ASN A 111 0.05 -1.75 12.78
C ASN A 111 0.01 -3.11 12.07
N ALA A 112 -1.00 -3.31 11.23
CA ALA A 112 -1.20 -4.50 10.41
C ALA A 112 -2.11 -4.18 9.21
N PHE A 113 -2.19 -5.10 8.26
CA PHE A 113 -3.03 -4.97 7.07
C PHE A 113 -3.89 -6.22 6.87
N LEU A 114 -5.09 -6.05 6.32
CA LEU A 114 -5.97 -7.16 5.96
C LEU A 114 -5.55 -7.78 4.62
N HIS A 115 -6.04 -8.99 4.35
CA HIS A 115 -5.81 -9.65 3.06
C HIS A 115 -6.32 -8.77 1.91
N HIS A 116 -5.44 -8.43 0.97
CA HIS A 116 -5.64 -7.53 -0.18
C HIS A 116 -5.94 -6.06 0.14
N MET A 117 -5.88 -5.64 1.41
CA MET A 117 -6.23 -4.29 1.85
C MET A 117 -5.62 -3.17 1.00
N ILE A 118 -4.29 -3.18 0.86
CA ILE A 118 -3.57 -2.11 0.14
C ILE A 118 -3.95 -2.11 -1.34
N ARG A 119 -4.13 -3.28 -1.97
CA ARG A 119 -4.51 -3.37 -3.39
C ARG A 119 -5.93 -2.84 -3.61
N ASN A 120 -6.85 -3.14 -2.70
CA ASN A 120 -8.23 -2.64 -2.75
C ASN A 120 -8.26 -1.11 -2.54
N ILE A 121 -7.47 -0.60 -1.60
CA ILE A 121 -7.28 0.85 -1.39
C ILE A 121 -6.82 1.49 -2.70
N ILE A 122 -5.74 1.01 -3.31
CA ILE A 122 -5.22 1.56 -4.57
C ILE A 122 -6.31 1.57 -5.66
N GLY A 123 -7.09 0.50 -5.81
CA GLY A 123 -8.19 0.45 -6.77
C GLY A 123 -9.21 1.58 -6.59
N SER A 124 -9.56 1.92 -5.35
CA SER A 124 -10.44 3.06 -5.05
C SER A 124 -9.75 4.41 -5.28
N PHE A 125 -8.46 4.53 -4.94
CA PHE A 125 -7.70 5.76 -5.14
C PHE A 125 -7.48 6.09 -6.61
N LEU A 126 -7.40 5.10 -7.50
CA LEU A 126 -7.39 5.35 -8.95
C LEU A 126 -8.67 6.07 -9.39
N LYS A 127 -9.84 5.71 -8.86
CA LYS A 127 -11.11 6.41 -9.17
C LYS A 127 -11.08 7.87 -8.71
N VAL A 128 -10.46 8.15 -7.56
CA VAL A 128 -10.27 9.52 -7.05
C VAL A 128 -9.27 10.28 -7.92
N GLY A 129 -8.11 9.69 -8.23
CA GLY A 129 -7.08 10.30 -9.07
C GLY A 129 -7.56 10.62 -10.48
N LEU A 130 -8.44 9.79 -11.03
CA LEU A 130 -9.11 10.00 -12.32
C LEU A 130 -10.30 10.97 -12.24
N SER A 131 -10.57 11.57 -11.07
CA SER A 131 -11.70 12.46 -10.80
C SER A 131 -13.09 11.84 -11.07
N GLN A 132 -13.19 10.51 -11.06
CA GLN A 132 -14.47 9.80 -11.16
C GLN A 132 -15.22 9.77 -9.83
N LYS A 133 -14.48 9.91 -8.73
CA LYS A 133 -14.99 10.01 -7.36
C LYS A 133 -14.32 11.18 -6.65
N LYS A 134 -15.03 11.81 -5.73
CA LYS A 134 -14.49 12.86 -4.86
C LYS A 134 -13.66 12.23 -3.73
N PRO A 135 -12.67 12.95 -3.16
CA PRO A 135 -11.85 12.43 -2.05
C PRO A 135 -12.65 11.88 -0.87
N ILE A 136 -13.73 12.56 -0.48
CA ILE A 136 -14.66 12.16 0.59
C ILE A 136 -15.24 10.75 0.42
N TRP A 137 -15.28 10.24 -0.81
CA TRP A 137 -15.78 8.88 -1.09
C TRP A 137 -14.93 7.80 -0.40
N ILE A 138 -13.65 8.06 -0.13
CA ILE A 138 -12.82 7.11 0.63
C ILE A 138 -13.29 7.01 2.08
N GLN A 139 -13.67 8.14 2.71
CA GLN A 139 -14.24 8.12 4.06
C GLN A 139 -15.54 7.30 4.10
N GLN A 140 -16.42 7.51 3.11
CA GLN A 140 -17.69 6.77 2.99
C GLN A 140 -17.52 5.26 2.79
N LEU A 141 -16.33 4.79 2.40
CA LEU A 141 -16.02 3.36 2.32
C LEU A 141 -15.51 2.80 3.65
N LEU A 142 -15.10 3.65 4.59
CA LEU A 142 -14.69 3.26 5.94
C LEU A 142 -15.87 3.24 6.93
N ASP A 143 -16.95 3.95 6.59
CA ASP A 143 -18.24 3.92 7.29
C ASP A 143 -19.05 2.65 6.93
#